data_AF-A0A0E0P0Q9-F1
#
_entry.id   AF-A0A0E0P0Q9-F1
#
_cell.length_a   1.000
_cell.length_b   1.000
_cell.length_c   1.000
_cell.angle_alpha   90.00
_cell.angle_beta   90.00
_cell.angle_gamma   90.00
#
_symmetry.space_group_name_H-M   'P 1'
#
loop_
_entity.id
_entity.type
_entity.pdbx_description
1 polymer ?
#
loop_
_entity_poly.entity_id
_entity_poly.type
_entity_poly.pdbx_seq_one_letter_code
_entity_poly.pdbx_strand_id
1 'polypeptide(L)'
;MALHATSSRDSVRAAAEGEPEWAGDASRRPAAFYSAVFAQIEEVGWERLVSGKGDGGVSCLVFRILDDQGRNHLLEITLPMNYPSSPPCLVADVPYLPELQWSKGSRLKDVVCQFQEHLKILQDYWSIMDDIDKVLWVVDPTKPTFAMSHRRIALDKKFHENLSTVLDFALPPPPSVNIEDDEQVDCGICYAKHLPIDDELGTHSGGTTDYTCENPSCSRAFHSVCLRDWLRAITTTRQSFDVLFGNCPYCSDPVAVKITDR
;
A
#
# COMPACT_ATOMS: atom_id res chain seq x y z
N MET A 1 -6.45 13.03 -9.76
CA MET A 1 -5.06 12.57 -9.54
C MET A 1 -5.02 11.09 -9.88
N ALA A 2 -4.52 10.74 -11.06
CA ALA A 2 -4.40 9.36 -11.50
C ALA A 2 -3.03 8.83 -11.06
N LEU A 3 -3.03 7.74 -10.28
CA LEU A 3 -1.83 7.02 -9.91
C LEU A 3 -1.51 6.04 -11.04
N HIS A 4 -0.39 6.27 -11.72
CA HIS A 4 0.11 5.34 -12.73
C HIS A 4 0.72 4.10 -12.06
N ALA A 5 0.19 2.93 -12.39
CA ALA A 5 0.72 1.64 -12.00
C ALA A 5 2.06 1.37 -12.72
N THR A 6 3.09 0.96 -11.98
CA THR A 6 4.34 0.46 -12.55
C THR A 6 4.18 -1.01 -12.93
N SER A 7 4.68 -1.35 -14.12
CA SER A 7 4.54 -2.66 -14.77
C SER A 7 5.36 -3.75 -14.07
N SER A 8 4.74 -4.91 -13.87
CA SER A 8 5.34 -6.13 -13.29
C SER A 8 6.36 -6.78 -14.23
N ARG A 9 7.37 -7.43 -13.64
CA ARG A 9 8.67 -7.79 -14.20
C ARG A 9 8.70 -9.11 -15.00
N ASP A 10 7.57 -9.61 -15.48
CA ASP A 10 7.43 -10.98 -16.00
C ASP A 10 7.14 -11.09 -17.51
N SER A 11 7.53 -10.12 -18.34
CA SER A 11 7.29 -10.22 -19.79
C SER A 11 8.40 -9.68 -20.68
N VAL A 12 9.66 -10.04 -20.47
CA VAL A 12 10.64 -10.15 -21.58
C VAL A 12 11.71 -11.19 -21.24
N ARG A 13 11.49 -12.45 -21.58
CA ARG A 13 12.57 -13.46 -21.67
C ARG A 13 12.39 -14.26 -22.96
N ALA A 14 12.79 -13.68 -24.08
CA ALA A 14 13.30 -14.37 -25.26
C ALA A 14 13.75 -13.34 -26.32
N ALA A 15 14.83 -13.69 -27.03
CA ALA A 15 15.36 -13.08 -28.24
C ALA A 15 16.20 -11.79 -28.09
N ALA A 16 17.52 -11.95 -28.09
CA ALA A 16 18.39 -11.51 -29.20
C ALA A 16 19.86 -11.61 -28.77
N GLU A 17 20.58 -12.56 -29.36
CA GLU A 17 22.04 -12.51 -29.47
C GLU A 17 22.39 -11.37 -30.43
N GLY A 18 23.26 -10.47 -29.99
CA GLY A 18 23.74 -9.33 -30.76
C GLY A 18 24.45 -8.35 -29.86
N GLU A 19 25.79 -8.38 -29.84
CA GLU A 19 26.59 -7.30 -29.28
C GLU A 19 26.31 -6.00 -30.04
N PRO A 20 26.01 -4.87 -29.39
CA PRO A 20 26.05 -3.58 -30.06
C PRO A 20 27.46 -3.01 -29.97
N GLU A 21 28.03 -2.78 -31.16
CA GLU A 21 29.27 -2.06 -31.42
C GLU A 21 29.32 -0.69 -30.69
N TRP A 22 30.50 -0.42 -30.17
CA TRP A 22 30.97 0.83 -29.58
C TRP A 22 30.66 2.06 -30.47
N ALA A 23 29.95 3.04 -29.91
CA ALA A 23 29.98 4.43 -30.38
C ALA A 23 29.55 5.40 -29.27
N GLY A 24 30.48 6.22 -28.78
CA GLY A 24 30.20 7.40 -27.97
C GLY A 24 31.24 7.64 -26.89
N ASP A 25 32.09 8.64 -27.10
CA ASP A 25 33.12 9.15 -26.17
C ASP A 25 32.57 9.26 -24.73
N ALA A 26 32.93 8.30 -23.88
CA ALA A 26 32.62 8.35 -22.46
C ALA A 26 33.46 9.48 -21.86
N SER A 27 32.83 10.62 -21.60
CA SER A 27 33.47 11.77 -20.93
C SER A 27 34.15 11.30 -19.64
N ARG A 28 35.47 11.17 -19.72
CA ARG A 28 36.30 10.62 -18.66
C ARG A 28 36.44 11.66 -17.56
N ARG A 29 36.17 11.27 -16.31
CA ARG A 29 36.26 12.22 -15.19
C ARG A 29 37.72 12.63 -14.93
N PRO A 30 37.97 13.80 -14.32
CA PRO A 30 39.32 14.22 -13.96
C PRO A 30 39.97 13.25 -12.96
N ALA A 31 41.31 13.10 -13.01
CA ALA A 31 42.04 12.22 -12.08
C ALA A 31 41.75 12.51 -10.59
N ALA A 32 41.60 13.78 -10.25
CA ALA A 32 41.27 14.23 -8.89
C ALA A 32 39.92 13.68 -8.39
N PHE A 33 38.96 13.45 -9.28
CA PHE A 33 37.68 12.84 -8.93
C PHE A 33 37.88 11.40 -8.43
N TYR A 34 38.59 10.56 -9.19
CA TYR A 34 38.79 9.15 -8.79
C TYR A 34 39.57 9.05 -7.49
N SER A 35 40.64 9.85 -7.34
CA SER A 35 41.43 9.89 -6.10
C SER A 35 40.57 10.27 -4.90
N ALA A 36 39.68 11.26 -5.05
CA ALA A 36 38.78 11.68 -3.98
C ALA A 36 37.75 10.60 -3.65
N VAL A 37 37.18 9.92 -4.65
CA VAL A 37 36.21 8.83 -4.43
C VAL A 37 36.88 7.63 -3.77
N PHE A 38 38.07 7.22 -4.19
CA PHE A 38 38.79 6.11 -3.55
C PHE A 38 39.13 6.41 -2.08
N ALA A 39 39.56 7.63 -1.76
CA ALA A 39 39.74 8.04 -0.37
C ALA A 39 38.43 7.96 0.44
N GLN A 40 37.30 8.36 -0.15
CA GLN A 40 35.99 8.23 0.50
C GLN A 40 35.54 6.77 0.67
N ILE A 41 35.87 5.88 -0.28
CA ILE A 41 35.61 4.44 -0.13
C ILE A 41 36.44 3.88 1.02
N GLU A 42 37.70 4.29 1.15
CA GLU A 42 38.55 3.90 2.28
C GLU A 42 38.01 4.39 3.63
N GLU A 43 37.48 5.62 3.70
CA GLU A 43 36.79 6.15 4.90
C GLU A 43 35.51 5.35 5.25
N VAL A 44 34.80 4.83 4.25
CA VAL A 44 33.62 3.97 4.44
C VAL A 44 34.03 2.57 4.90
N GLY A 45 35.09 2.02 4.30
CA GLY A 45 35.61 0.67 4.50
C GLY A 45 35.52 -0.17 3.23
N TRP A 46 36.68 -0.59 2.69
CA TRP A 46 36.76 -1.44 1.49
C TRP A 46 36.09 -2.81 1.69
N GLU A 47 36.09 -3.33 2.91
CA GLU A 47 35.45 -4.59 3.28
C GLU A 47 33.92 -4.57 3.13
N ARG A 48 33.33 -3.37 3.12
CA ARG A 48 31.89 -3.17 2.91
C ARG A 48 31.53 -3.01 1.45
N LEU A 49 32.48 -2.66 0.59
CA LEU A 49 32.23 -2.49 -0.84
C LEU A 49 32.06 -3.87 -1.50
N VAL A 50 30.87 -4.13 -2.04
CA VAL A 50 30.54 -5.39 -2.72
C VAL A 50 30.95 -5.35 -4.19
N SER A 51 30.68 -4.23 -4.86
CA SER A 51 31.07 -4.04 -6.27
C SER A 51 31.11 -2.57 -6.66
N GLY A 52 31.90 -2.26 -7.69
CA GLY A 52 31.94 -0.96 -8.36
C GLY A 52 31.83 -1.13 -9.87
N LYS A 53 31.06 -0.26 -10.54
CA LYS A 53 30.77 -0.32 -11.99
C LYS A 53 30.89 1.06 -12.64
N GLY A 54 30.92 1.06 -13.98
CA GLY A 54 30.98 2.26 -14.82
C GLY A 54 32.37 2.88 -14.90
N ASP A 55 32.44 4.18 -15.19
CA ASP A 55 33.70 4.88 -15.41
C ASP A 55 34.66 4.72 -14.22
N GLY A 56 35.84 4.15 -14.49
CA GLY A 56 36.86 3.82 -13.50
C GLY A 56 36.42 2.87 -12.38
N GLY A 57 35.28 2.17 -12.54
CA GLY A 57 34.71 1.29 -11.51
C GLY A 57 34.07 2.03 -10.32
N VAL A 58 33.84 3.34 -10.43
CA VAL A 58 33.37 4.17 -9.31
C VAL A 58 32.11 4.99 -9.60
N SER A 59 31.50 4.82 -10.78
CA SER A 59 30.27 5.54 -11.13
C SER A 59 29.04 4.98 -10.41
N CYS A 60 29.04 3.68 -10.11
CA CYS A 60 28.01 3.01 -9.34
C CYS A 60 28.72 2.09 -8.33
N LEU A 61 28.47 2.33 -7.04
CA LEU A 61 29.09 1.62 -5.92
C LEU A 61 28.01 0.90 -5.14
N VAL A 62 28.23 -0.37 -4.79
CA VAL A 62 27.31 -1.15 -3.97
C VAL A 62 27.97 -1.47 -2.65
N PHE A 63 27.43 -0.95 -1.55
CA PHE A 63 27.90 -1.22 -0.19
C PHE A 63 26.98 -2.19 0.53
N ARG A 64 27.57 -3.09 1.32
CA ARG A 64 26.88 -3.94 2.28
C ARG A 64 26.81 -3.24 3.63
N ILE A 65 25.60 -2.98 4.09
CA ILE A 65 25.32 -2.33 5.37
C ILE A 65 24.55 -3.31 6.25
N LEU A 66 25.01 -3.49 7.48
CA LEU A 66 24.29 -4.27 8.48
C LEU A 66 23.38 -3.36 9.29
N ASP A 67 22.17 -3.83 9.58
CA ASP A 67 21.30 -3.20 10.57
C ASP A 67 21.57 -3.74 11.99
N ASP A 68 20.82 -3.24 12.97
CA ASP A 68 20.99 -3.58 14.39
C ASP A 68 20.64 -5.06 14.70
N GLN A 69 19.92 -5.74 13.81
CA GLN A 69 19.59 -7.17 13.91
C GLN A 69 20.58 -8.04 13.11
N GLY A 70 21.63 -7.45 12.55
CA GLY A 70 22.63 -8.15 11.75
C GLY A 70 22.16 -8.57 10.36
N ARG A 71 21.03 -8.01 9.87
CA ARG A 71 20.54 -8.26 8.51
C ARG A 71 21.36 -7.46 7.50
N ASN A 72 21.63 -8.08 6.35
CA ASN A 72 22.39 -7.45 5.27
C ASN A 72 21.47 -6.64 4.35
N HIS A 73 21.79 -5.36 4.19
CA HIS A 73 21.18 -4.45 3.24
C HIS A 73 22.21 -4.04 2.20
N LEU A 74 21.84 -4.06 0.91
CA LEU A 74 22.68 -3.57 -0.18
C LEU A 74 22.26 -2.16 -0.54
N LEU A 75 23.16 -1.21 -0.34
CA LEU A 75 22.98 0.19 -0.73
C LEU A 75 23.77 0.45 -2.01
N GLU A 76 23.06 0.65 -3.11
CA GLU A 76 23.63 1.10 -4.38
C GLU A 76 23.64 2.63 -4.43
N ILE A 77 24.80 3.20 -4.73
CA ILE A 77 25.07 4.63 -4.79
C ILE A 77 25.60 4.95 -6.19
N THR A 78 24.83 5.71 -6.97
CA THR A 78 25.25 6.18 -8.30
C THR A 78 25.72 7.62 -8.22
N LEU A 79 26.97 7.85 -8.66
CA LEU A 79 27.61 9.16 -8.64
C LEU A 79 27.36 9.90 -9.97
N PRO A 80 26.64 11.03 -10.00
CA PRO A 80 26.48 11.82 -11.20
C PRO A 80 27.79 12.50 -11.64
N MET A 81 27.86 13.01 -12.87
CA MET A 81 29.08 13.62 -13.43
C MET A 81 29.53 14.88 -12.70
N ASN A 82 28.59 15.61 -12.11
CA ASN A 82 28.82 16.82 -11.32
C ASN A 82 28.95 16.56 -9.82
N TYR A 83 29.08 15.29 -9.38
CA TYR A 83 29.39 14.96 -8.00
C TYR A 83 30.71 15.62 -7.54
N PRO A 84 30.79 16.20 -6.32
CA PRO A 84 29.79 16.21 -5.25
C PRO A 84 28.82 17.42 -5.27
N SER A 85 28.83 18.24 -6.32
CA SER A 85 27.95 19.42 -6.40
C SER A 85 26.47 19.07 -6.42
N SER A 86 26.13 17.89 -6.94
CA SER A 86 24.81 17.28 -6.80
C SER A 86 24.89 16.01 -5.96
N PRO A 87 23.81 15.66 -5.24
CA PRO A 87 23.73 14.44 -4.45
C PRO A 87 23.86 13.19 -5.34
N PRO A 88 24.37 12.08 -4.78
CA PRO A 88 24.28 10.78 -5.44
C PRO A 88 22.83 10.27 -5.45
N CYS A 89 22.53 9.37 -6.40
CA CYS A 89 21.26 8.63 -6.42
C CYS A 89 21.41 7.34 -5.62
N LEU A 90 20.41 7.04 -4.79
CA LEU A 90 20.42 5.86 -3.91
C LEU A 90 19.38 4.84 -4.39
N VAL A 91 19.73 3.56 -4.30
CA VAL A 91 18.80 2.45 -4.51
C VAL A 91 19.10 1.39 -3.44
N ALA A 92 18.06 0.89 -2.79
CA ALA A 92 18.16 -0.21 -1.82
C ALA A 92 16.83 -0.96 -1.76
N ASP A 93 16.87 -2.22 -1.32
CA ASP A 93 15.67 -3.02 -1.03
C ASP A 93 15.11 -2.61 0.34
N VAL A 94 14.47 -1.45 0.40
CA VAL A 94 13.80 -0.91 1.59
C VAL A 94 12.45 -0.31 1.20
N PRO A 95 11.47 -0.19 2.11
CA PRO A 95 10.12 0.24 1.75
C PRO A 95 10.07 1.64 1.13
N TYR A 96 10.94 2.51 1.61
CA TYR A 96 11.22 3.83 1.05
C TYR A 96 12.64 4.26 1.43
N LEU A 97 13.24 5.13 0.61
CA LEU A 97 14.57 5.68 0.85
C LEU A 97 14.51 6.92 1.74
N PRO A 98 15.57 7.23 2.51
CA PRO A 98 15.62 8.45 3.29
C PRO A 98 15.76 9.68 2.39
N GLU A 99 15.22 10.81 2.84
CA GLU A 99 15.51 12.11 2.23
C GLU A 99 16.95 12.51 2.54
N LEU A 100 17.83 12.35 1.56
CA LEU A 100 19.26 12.57 1.73
C LEU A 100 19.57 14.06 2.00
N GLN A 101 20.08 14.34 3.19
CA GLN A 101 20.63 15.63 3.54
C GLN A 101 22.01 15.77 2.91
N TRP A 102 22.12 16.61 1.87
CA TRP A 102 23.32 16.73 1.05
C TRP A 102 23.81 18.17 0.91
N SER A 103 25.14 18.34 0.98
CA SER A 103 25.83 19.59 0.71
C SER A 103 27.10 19.35 -0.12
N LYS A 104 27.73 20.42 -0.62
CA LYS A 104 29.01 20.30 -1.36
C LYS A 104 30.17 19.72 -0.53
N GLY A 105 30.07 19.77 0.80
CA GLY A 105 31.06 19.19 1.71
C GLY A 105 30.76 17.73 2.09
N SER A 106 29.60 17.21 1.71
CA SER A 106 29.17 15.85 2.03
C SER A 106 29.93 14.81 1.22
N ARG A 107 30.07 13.62 1.81
CA ARG A 107 30.86 12.49 1.30
C ARG A 107 30.05 11.19 1.35
N LEU A 108 30.60 10.12 0.76
CA LEU A 108 30.01 8.77 0.83
C LEU A 108 29.76 8.31 2.27
N LYS A 109 30.62 8.68 3.22
CA LYS A 109 30.44 8.33 4.63
C LYS A 109 29.13 8.90 5.19
N ASP A 110 28.79 10.14 4.84
CA ASP A 110 27.56 10.78 5.31
C ASP A 110 26.31 10.08 4.76
N VAL A 111 26.36 9.62 3.50
CA VAL A 111 25.28 8.82 2.88
C VAL A 111 25.10 7.51 3.64
N VAL A 112 26.20 6.80 3.91
CA VAL A 112 26.17 5.53 4.65
C VAL A 112 25.64 5.73 6.06
N CYS A 113 26.09 6.76 6.78
CA CYS A 113 25.58 7.07 8.12
C CYS A 113 24.09 7.40 8.12
N GLN A 114 23.62 8.24 7.19
CA GLN A 114 22.19 8.56 7.06
C GLN A 114 21.35 7.32 6.72
N PHE A 115 21.85 6.44 5.84
CA PHE A 115 21.18 5.19 5.54
C PHE A 115 21.13 4.26 6.76
N GLN A 116 22.20 4.16 7.55
CA GLN A 116 22.21 3.37 8.79
C GLN A 116 21.17 3.87 9.81
N GLU A 117 21.05 5.17 10.01
CA GLU A 117 19.99 5.74 10.87
C GLU A 117 18.60 5.44 10.30
N HIS A 118 18.44 5.47 8.97
CA HIS A 118 17.19 5.09 8.32
C HIS A 118 16.82 3.62 8.55
N LEU A 119 17.81 2.71 8.51
CA LEU A 119 17.59 1.29 8.82
C LEU A 119 17.09 1.09 10.26
N LYS A 120 17.46 1.96 11.22
CA LYS A 120 16.96 1.90 12.60
C LYS A 120 15.47 2.24 12.68
N ILE A 121 15.03 3.26 11.94
CA ILE A 121 13.61 3.64 11.87
C ILE A 121 12.76 2.51 11.30
N LEU A 122 13.31 1.76 10.32
CA LEU A 122 12.61 0.66 9.66
C LEU A 122 12.57 -0.65 10.47
N GLN A 123 13.21 -0.73 11.64
CA GLN A 123 13.28 -1.98 12.42
C GLN A 123 11.89 -2.48 12.83
N ASP A 124 11.04 -1.61 13.38
CA ASP A 124 9.70 -1.98 13.82
C ASP A 124 8.85 -2.47 12.65
N TYR A 125 8.96 -1.81 11.51
CA TYR A 125 8.29 -2.23 10.29
C TYR A 125 8.68 -3.66 9.88
N TRP A 126 9.97 -3.97 9.82
CA TRP A 126 10.39 -5.33 9.45
C TRP A 126 10.06 -6.37 10.52
N SER A 127 10.06 -6.00 11.80
CA SER A 127 9.60 -6.92 12.86
C SER A 127 8.14 -7.32 12.64
N ILE A 128 7.26 -6.35 12.35
CA ILE A 128 5.85 -6.61 12.06
C ILE A 128 5.72 -7.50 10.81
N MET A 129 6.45 -7.21 9.74
CA MET A 129 6.41 -8.02 8.53
C MET A 129 6.91 -9.45 8.76
N ASP A 130 7.97 -9.62 9.55
CA ASP A 130 8.50 -10.94 9.93
C ASP A 130 7.48 -11.73 10.77
N ASP A 131 6.73 -11.08 11.66
CA ASP A 131 5.69 -11.74 12.45
C ASP A 131 4.52 -12.18 11.57
N ILE A 132 4.09 -11.33 10.62
CA ILE A 132 3.08 -11.71 9.61
C ILE A 132 3.56 -12.92 8.80
N ASP A 133 4.81 -12.91 8.33
CA ASP A 133 5.38 -13.96 7.48
C ASP A 133 5.56 -15.29 8.22
N LYS A 134 5.82 -15.25 9.53
CA LYS A 134 5.97 -16.45 10.38
C LYS A 134 4.63 -17.05 10.80
N VAL A 135 3.64 -16.20 11.07
CA VAL A 135 2.43 -16.61 11.80
C VAL A 135 1.26 -16.89 10.87
N LEU A 136 1.18 -16.17 9.74
CA LEU A 136 0.07 -16.29 8.80
C LEU A 136 0.45 -17.10 7.56
N TRP A 137 -0.56 -17.69 6.93
CA TRP A 137 -0.38 -18.28 5.60
C TRP A 137 -0.29 -17.17 4.56
N VAL A 138 0.92 -16.72 4.26
CA VAL A 138 1.19 -15.79 3.16
C VAL A 138 1.20 -16.56 1.84
N VAL A 139 0.26 -16.23 0.96
CA VAL A 139 0.14 -16.80 -0.40
C VAL A 139 1.10 -16.10 -1.36
N ASP A 140 1.27 -14.79 -1.20
CA ASP A 140 2.03 -13.94 -2.10
C ASP A 140 2.53 -12.69 -1.36
N PRO A 141 3.81 -12.32 -1.48
CA PRO A 141 4.88 -12.98 -2.22
C PRO A 141 5.36 -14.30 -1.57
N THR A 142 5.76 -15.28 -2.38
CA THR A 142 6.34 -16.54 -1.87
C THR A 142 7.72 -16.38 -1.23
N LYS A 143 8.44 -15.32 -1.62
CA LYS A 143 9.72 -14.89 -1.03
C LYS A 143 9.69 -13.38 -0.87
N PRO A 144 9.29 -12.89 0.31
CA PRO A 144 9.24 -11.46 0.55
C PRO A 144 10.63 -10.82 0.52
N THR A 145 10.68 -9.56 0.07
CA THR A 145 11.87 -8.71 0.15
C THR A 145 11.64 -7.58 1.16
N PHE A 146 12.71 -6.89 1.57
CA PHE A 146 12.62 -5.86 2.60
C PHE A 146 11.86 -4.60 2.14
N ALA A 147 11.72 -4.39 0.81
CA ALA A 147 10.92 -3.30 0.24
C ALA A 147 9.41 -3.59 0.17
N MET A 148 8.98 -4.84 0.30
CA MET A 148 7.60 -5.23 0.01
C MET A 148 6.66 -4.92 1.17
N SER A 149 5.78 -3.94 0.96
CA SER A 149 4.77 -3.44 1.92
C SER A 149 3.41 -4.13 1.90
N HIS A 150 3.27 -5.25 1.19
CA HIS A 150 2.02 -5.99 1.10
C HIS A 150 2.23 -7.49 1.32
N ARG A 151 1.18 -8.17 1.82
CA ARG A 151 1.06 -9.63 1.93
C ARG A 151 -0.36 -10.04 1.57
N ARG A 152 -0.52 -11.05 0.73
CA ARG A 152 -1.80 -11.73 0.50
C ARG A 152 -1.88 -12.94 1.40
N ILE A 153 -2.87 -12.95 2.29
CA ILE A 153 -3.01 -13.97 3.33
C ILE A 153 -4.16 -14.89 2.97
N ALA A 154 -3.95 -16.21 3.07
CA ALA A 154 -5.03 -17.18 2.95
C ALA A 154 -5.86 -17.17 4.24
N LEU A 155 -7.18 -17.04 4.10
CA LEU A 155 -8.14 -17.03 5.20
C LEU A 155 -8.85 -18.38 5.33
N ASP A 156 -8.16 -19.49 5.09
CA ASP A 156 -8.77 -20.83 5.24
C ASP A 156 -9.11 -21.13 6.72
N LYS A 157 -8.34 -20.58 7.65
CA LYS A 157 -8.72 -20.39 9.06
C LYS A 157 -9.78 -19.29 9.18
N LYS A 158 -10.70 -19.46 10.13
CA LYS A 158 -11.76 -18.47 10.35
C LYS A 158 -11.13 -17.09 10.56
N PHE A 159 -11.62 -16.08 9.85
CA PHE A 159 -11.10 -14.71 9.86
C PHE A 159 -10.75 -14.16 11.25
N HIS A 160 -11.58 -14.46 12.26
CA HIS A 160 -11.37 -14.02 13.64
C HIS A 160 -10.11 -14.63 14.30
N GLU A 161 -9.72 -15.86 13.95
CA GLU A 161 -8.51 -16.51 14.50
C GLU A 161 -7.25 -15.85 13.95
N ASN A 162 -7.22 -15.57 12.65
CA ASN A 162 -6.13 -14.83 12.01
C ASN A 162 -6.00 -13.43 12.61
N LEU A 163 -7.12 -12.71 12.76
CA LEU A 163 -7.12 -11.35 13.28
C LEU A 163 -6.69 -11.30 14.76
N SER A 164 -7.15 -12.22 15.60
CA SER A 164 -6.72 -12.31 17.00
C SER A 164 -5.21 -12.56 17.13
N THR A 165 -4.65 -13.33 16.21
CA THR A 165 -3.22 -13.67 16.21
C THR A 165 -2.36 -12.48 15.74
N VAL A 166 -2.78 -11.77 14.69
CA VAL A 166 -2.05 -10.58 14.18
C VAL A 166 -2.08 -9.45 15.19
N LEU A 167 -3.22 -9.21 15.82
CA LEU A 167 -3.39 -8.08 16.72
C LEU A 167 -2.83 -8.36 18.13
N ASP A 168 -2.27 -9.56 18.36
CA ASP A 168 -1.77 -10.06 19.65
C ASP A 168 -2.76 -9.81 20.81
N PHE A 169 -4.06 -9.90 20.53
CA PHE A 169 -5.10 -9.78 21.53
C PHE A 169 -6.28 -10.70 21.21
N ALA A 170 -6.89 -11.25 22.26
CA ALA A 170 -8.11 -12.03 22.14
C ALA A 170 -9.25 -11.11 21.70
N LEU A 171 -9.75 -11.31 20.47
CA LEU A 171 -10.95 -10.61 20.03
C LEU A 171 -12.06 -10.83 21.07
N PRO A 172 -12.81 -9.78 21.43
CA PRO A 172 -13.92 -9.94 22.36
C PRO A 172 -14.84 -11.03 21.79
N PRO A 173 -15.29 -11.98 22.63
CA PRO A 173 -16.29 -12.93 22.18
C PRO A 173 -17.49 -12.11 21.65
N PRO A 174 -18.18 -12.57 20.60
CA PRO A 174 -19.43 -11.94 20.22
C PRO A 174 -20.26 -11.80 21.50
N PRO A 175 -20.88 -10.62 21.76
CA PRO A 175 -21.73 -10.46 22.93
C PRO A 175 -22.67 -11.66 22.98
N SER A 176 -22.86 -12.25 24.15
CA SER A 176 -23.81 -13.34 24.37
C SER A 176 -25.24 -12.80 24.24
N VAL A 177 -25.57 -12.25 23.07
CA VAL A 177 -26.92 -12.16 22.61
C VAL A 177 -27.29 -13.58 22.25
N ASN A 178 -28.28 -14.12 22.95
CA ASN A 178 -29.16 -15.08 22.33
C ASN A 178 -29.57 -14.42 21.02
N ILE A 179 -28.97 -14.83 19.90
CA ILE A 179 -29.60 -14.64 18.61
C ILE A 179 -30.80 -15.59 18.68
N GLU A 180 -31.83 -15.17 19.40
CA GLU A 180 -33.17 -15.37 18.87
C GLU A 180 -33.03 -14.87 17.45
N ASP A 181 -33.21 -15.77 16.50
CA ASP A 181 -33.26 -15.51 15.08
C ASP A 181 -34.36 -14.46 14.87
N ASP A 182 -34.02 -13.22 15.16
CA ASP A 182 -34.87 -12.08 14.97
C ASP A 182 -34.76 -11.87 13.47
N GLU A 183 -35.60 -12.62 12.74
CA GLU A 183 -35.82 -12.66 11.29
C GLU A 183 -36.14 -11.25 10.69
N GLN A 184 -35.88 -10.19 11.44
CA GLN A 184 -35.95 -8.80 11.01
C GLN A 184 -34.73 -8.48 10.15
N VAL A 185 -35.00 -8.35 8.85
CA VAL A 185 -34.03 -8.05 7.80
C VAL A 185 -33.38 -6.68 8.02
N ASP A 186 -32.08 -6.66 8.30
CA ASP A 186 -31.30 -5.42 8.35
C ASP A 186 -31.38 -4.65 7.02
N CYS A 187 -31.39 -3.32 7.10
CA CYS A 187 -31.34 -2.46 5.93
C CYS A 187 -30.13 -2.79 5.04
N GLY A 188 -30.37 -3.01 3.75
CA GLY A 188 -29.33 -3.37 2.78
C GLY A 188 -28.30 -2.27 2.48
N ILE A 189 -28.41 -1.08 3.07
CA ILE A 189 -27.48 0.04 2.84
C ILE A 189 -26.70 0.38 4.11
N CYS A 190 -27.39 0.64 5.22
CA CYS A 190 -26.75 1.03 6.48
C CYS A 190 -26.46 -0.16 7.42
N TYR A 191 -26.96 -1.35 7.10
CA TYR A 191 -26.81 -2.57 7.91
C TYR A 191 -27.30 -2.42 9.37
N ALA A 192 -28.23 -1.50 9.61
CA ALA A 192 -28.87 -1.29 10.91
C ALA A 192 -30.33 -1.72 10.86
N LYS A 193 -30.83 -2.24 11.99
CA LYS A 193 -32.26 -2.53 12.20
C LYS A 193 -33.08 -1.24 12.27
N HIS A 194 -32.58 -0.25 13.02
CA HIS A 194 -33.23 1.02 13.28
C HIS A 194 -32.31 2.17 12.88
N LEU A 195 -32.87 3.24 12.30
CA LEU A 195 -32.12 4.48 12.11
C LEU A 195 -31.74 5.12 13.46
N PRO A 196 -30.65 5.92 13.53
CA PRO A 196 -30.30 6.66 14.73
C PRO A 196 -31.44 7.56 15.21
N ILE A 197 -31.51 7.81 16.52
CA ILE A 197 -32.41 8.81 17.07
C ILE A 197 -31.76 10.18 16.84
N ASP A 198 -32.24 10.90 15.84
CA ASP A 198 -31.78 12.23 15.47
C ASP A 198 -32.99 13.15 15.26
N ASP A 199 -32.88 14.40 15.72
CA ASP A 199 -33.89 15.45 15.53
C ASP A 199 -33.96 15.87 14.05
N GLU A 200 -32.86 15.74 13.28
CA GLU A 200 -32.81 16.04 11.84
C GLU A 200 -33.56 15.00 10.98
N LEU A 201 -33.67 13.76 11.44
CA LEU A 201 -34.40 12.67 10.75
C LEU A 201 -35.92 12.75 10.96
N GLY A 202 -36.40 13.65 11.83
CA GLY A 202 -37.82 13.89 12.07
C GLY A 202 -38.59 12.59 12.37
N THR A 203 -39.62 12.30 11.59
CA THR A 203 -40.47 11.10 11.76
C THR A 203 -39.79 9.77 11.41
N HIS A 204 -38.62 9.81 10.77
CA HIS A 204 -37.84 8.62 10.39
C HIS A 204 -36.78 8.24 11.45
N SER A 205 -36.65 9.05 12.50
CA SER A 205 -35.80 8.81 13.66
C SER A 205 -36.21 7.50 14.36
N GLY A 206 -35.27 6.56 14.52
CA GLY A 206 -35.57 5.24 15.10
C GLY A 206 -36.38 4.29 14.20
N GLY A 207 -36.64 4.63 12.93
CA GLY A 207 -37.46 3.82 12.03
C GLY A 207 -36.82 2.49 11.62
N THR A 208 -37.64 1.44 11.50
CA THR A 208 -37.26 0.14 10.89
C THR A 208 -37.28 0.23 9.37
N THR A 209 -36.77 -0.80 8.69
CA THR A 209 -36.88 -0.89 7.22
C THR A 209 -38.35 -0.82 6.77
N ASP A 210 -38.65 0.13 5.91
CA ASP A 210 -39.99 0.45 5.41
C ASP A 210 -40.10 0.32 3.88
N TYR A 211 -38.99 -0.05 3.22
CA TYR A 211 -38.94 -0.33 1.79
C TYR A 211 -38.42 -1.74 1.52
N THR A 212 -39.06 -2.49 0.63
CA THR A 212 -38.58 -3.82 0.21
C THR A 212 -38.56 -3.90 -1.31
N CYS A 213 -37.48 -4.44 -1.88
CA CYS A 213 -37.39 -4.66 -3.31
C CYS A 213 -38.46 -5.65 -3.79
N GLU A 214 -39.20 -5.27 -4.85
CA GLU A 214 -40.31 -6.07 -5.39
C GLU A 214 -39.85 -7.32 -6.15
N ASN A 215 -38.55 -7.45 -6.50
CA ASN A 215 -38.04 -8.67 -7.12
C ASN A 215 -38.06 -9.81 -6.09
N PRO A 216 -38.84 -10.89 -6.30
CA PRO A 216 -38.95 -12.02 -5.37
C PRO A 216 -37.64 -12.78 -5.14
N SER A 217 -36.69 -12.70 -6.09
CA SER A 217 -35.35 -13.30 -5.95
C SER A 217 -34.39 -12.43 -5.15
N CYS A 218 -34.75 -11.17 -4.88
CA CYS A 218 -33.94 -10.20 -4.15
C CYS A 218 -34.51 -9.95 -2.75
N SER A 219 -35.77 -9.51 -2.67
CA SER A 219 -36.54 -9.22 -1.45
C SER A 219 -35.76 -8.44 -0.37
N ARG A 220 -34.77 -7.63 -0.76
CA ARG A 220 -33.92 -6.90 0.18
C ARG A 220 -34.68 -5.72 0.77
N ALA A 221 -34.62 -5.58 2.09
CA ALA A 221 -35.25 -4.48 2.83
C ALA A 221 -34.28 -3.30 2.99
N PHE A 222 -34.84 -2.09 3.03
CA PHE A 222 -34.11 -0.83 3.17
C PHE A 222 -34.94 0.15 4.01
N HIS A 223 -34.28 1.11 4.64
CA HIS A 223 -34.93 2.35 5.03
C HIS A 223 -35.14 3.21 3.78
N SER A 224 -36.32 3.81 3.63
CA SER A 224 -36.65 4.72 2.53
C SER A 224 -35.68 5.89 2.46
N VAL A 225 -35.19 6.37 3.62
CA VAL A 225 -34.16 7.41 3.70
C VAL A 225 -32.85 6.94 3.06
N CYS A 226 -32.33 5.78 3.47
CA CYS A 226 -31.10 5.22 2.92
C CYS A 226 -31.20 4.98 1.41
N LEU A 227 -32.33 4.42 0.94
CA LEU A 227 -32.53 4.17 -0.47
C LEU A 227 -32.67 5.48 -1.27
N ARG A 228 -33.33 6.49 -0.71
CA ARG A 228 -33.46 7.82 -1.32
C ARG A 228 -32.10 8.49 -1.48
N ASP A 229 -31.28 8.50 -0.43
CA ASP A 229 -29.96 9.11 -0.47
C ASP A 229 -29.04 8.39 -1.46
N TRP A 230 -29.12 7.06 -1.50
CA TRP A 230 -28.45 6.25 -2.50
C TRP A 230 -28.86 6.62 -3.93
N LEU A 231 -30.17 6.69 -4.20
CA LEU A 231 -30.68 7.03 -5.53
C LEU A 231 -30.34 8.48 -5.93
N ARG A 232 -30.34 9.44 -5.00
CA ARG A 232 -29.91 10.83 -5.25
C ARG A 232 -28.43 10.93 -5.66
N ALA A 233 -27.58 10.01 -5.18
CA ALA A 233 -26.17 9.96 -5.54
C ALA A 233 -25.90 9.37 -6.95
N ILE A 234 -26.92 8.81 -7.61
CA ILE A 234 -26.78 8.16 -8.92
C ILE A 234 -27.27 9.09 -10.04
N THR A 235 -26.42 9.31 -11.05
CA THR A 235 -26.68 10.23 -12.17
C THR A 235 -27.79 9.77 -13.12
N THR A 236 -28.08 8.47 -13.16
CA THR A 236 -29.13 7.89 -14.02
C THR A 236 -30.51 7.83 -13.34
N THR A 237 -30.60 8.21 -12.06
CA THR A 237 -31.88 8.25 -11.34
C THR A 237 -32.79 9.31 -11.95
N ARG A 238 -34.04 8.93 -12.19
CA ARG A 238 -35.07 9.84 -12.72
C ARG A 238 -35.99 10.25 -11.59
N GLN A 239 -36.30 11.53 -11.50
CA GLN A 239 -37.34 12.02 -10.61
C GLN A 239 -38.62 12.30 -11.41
N SER A 240 -39.77 11.83 -10.93
CA SER A 240 -41.07 12.27 -11.40
C SER A 240 -41.91 12.66 -10.20
N PHE A 241 -42.34 13.92 -10.15
CA PHE A 241 -43.02 14.51 -8.99
C PHE A 241 -42.24 14.26 -7.68
N ASP A 242 -42.89 13.60 -6.72
CA ASP A 242 -42.38 13.25 -5.40
C ASP A 242 -41.79 11.83 -5.34
N VAL A 243 -41.45 11.22 -6.49
CA VAL A 243 -40.91 9.85 -6.55
C VAL A 243 -39.58 9.80 -7.32
N LEU A 244 -38.58 9.15 -6.73
CA LEU A 244 -37.32 8.79 -7.39
C LEU A 244 -37.42 7.38 -7.96
N PHE A 245 -37.04 7.23 -9.23
CA PHE A 245 -36.95 5.98 -9.96
C PHE A 245 -35.49 5.67 -10.28
N GLY A 246 -35.05 4.49 -9.90
CA GLY A 246 -33.70 4.02 -10.20
C GLY A 246 -33.62 2.50 -10.11
N ASN A 247 -32.44 1.98 -9.78
CA ASN A 247 -32.18 0.54 -9.74
C ASN A 247 -31.81 0.11 -8.32
N CYS A 248 -32.26 -1.09 -7.93
CA CYS A 248 -31.89 -1.71 -6.65
C CYS A 248 -30.36 -1.90 -6.57
N PRO A 249 -29.70 -1.56 -5.44
CA PRO A 249 -28.25 -1.76 -5.29
C PRO A 249 -27.78 -3.23 -5.39
N TYR A 250 -28.70 -4.18 -5.25
CA TYR A 250 -28.39 -5.62 -5.18
C TYR A 250 -28.69 -6.35 -6.49
N CYS A 251 -29.93 -6.25 -6.98
CA CYS A 251 -30.36 -6.98 -8.18
C CYS A 251 -30.42 -6.12 -9.45
N SER A 252 -30.20 -4.81 -9.33
CA SER A 252 -30.34 -3.84 -10.43
C SER A 252 -31.75 -3.69 -11.03
N ASP A 253 -32.77 -4.34 -10.46
CA ASP A 253 -34.15 -4.16 -10.92
C ASP A 253 -34.72 -2.78 -10.56
N PRO A 254 -35.73 -2.30 -11.30
CA PRO A 254 -36.34 -1.00 -11.05
C PRO A 254 -36.89 -0.88 -9.63
N VAL A 255 -36.59 0.24 -8.98
CA VAL A 255 -37.11 0.64 -7.67
C VAL A 255 -37.65 2.06 -7.74
N ALA A 256 -38.68 2.33 -6.94
CA ALA A 256 -39.34 3.63 -6.85
C ALA A 256 -39.55 4.01 -5.38
N VAL A 257 -38.96 5.12 -4.92
CA VAL A 257 -39.06 5.59 -3.53
C VAL A 257 -39.61 7.01 -3.47
N LYS A 258 -40.52 7.29 -2.54
CA LYS A 258 -41.08 8.63 -2.33
C LYS A 258 -40.06 9.54 -1.65
N ILE A 259 -40.10 10.82 -2.02
CA ILE A 259 -39.22 11.89 -1.54
C ILE A 259 -39.74 12.51 -0.23
N THR A 260 -40.85 12.02 0.36
CA THR A 260 -41.56 12.60 1.52
C THR A 260 -40.78 13.65 2.30
N ASP A 261 -41.15 14.92 2.10
CA ASP A 261 -40.83 16.04 2.99
C ASP A 261 -41.99 16.14 3.98
N ARG A 262 -41.84 15.55 5.17
CA ARG A 262 -42.67 15.90 6.33
C ARG A 262 -42.00 15.56 7.65
#